data_AF-A0A2Z6UPB4-F1
#
_entry.id   AF-A0A2Z6UPB4-F1
#
_cell.length_a   1.000
_cell.length_b   1.000
_cell.length_c   1.000
_cell.angle_alpha   90.00
_cell.angle_beta   90.00
_cell.angle_gamma   90.00
#
_symmetry.space_group_name_H-M   'P 1'
#
loop_
_entity.id
_entity.type
_entity.pdbx_description
1 polymer ?
#
loop_
_entity_poly.entity_id
_entity_poly.type
_entity_poly.pdbx_seq_one_letter_code
_entity_poly.pdbx_strand_id
1 'polypeptide(L)'
;MKPLGRFFQVTETIAADKYFLDIDKVQKYPITFVVKTEQTCEEILEKVAEQAKIRYKIRAIVERYLESVEEVINIPELINRFERVLAQGKGGAVIAEMVLQSRIEFNLESEP
;
A
#
# COMPACT_ATOMS: atom_id res chain seq x y z
N MET A 1 18.27 2.04 4.85
CA MET A 1 17.68 3.29 5.38
C MET A 1 16.18 3.20 5.18
N LYS A 2 15.38 3.48 6.22
CA LYS A 2 13.93 3.71 6.04
C LYS A 2 13.72 5.21 5.77
N PRO A 3 12.96 5.60 4.74
CA PRO A 3 12.57 7.00 4.56
C PRO A 3 11.77 7.49 5.77
N LEU A 4 11.75 8.81 6.00
CA LEU A 4 10.96 9.43 7.07
C LEU A 4 9.43 9.25 6.84
N GLY A 5 9.02 9.00 5.59
CA GLY A 5 7.65 8.69 5.21
C GLY A 5 7.45 7.22 4.83
N ARG A 6 6.20 6.79 4.71
CA ARG A 6 5.81 5.45 4.25
C ARG A 6 5.25 5.53 2.84
N PHE A 7 5.60 4.56 1.99
CA PHE A 7 4.97 4.42 0.68
C PHE A 7 3.72 3.57 0.80
N PHE A 8 2.63 4.04 0.19
CA PHE A 8 1.38 3.31 0.08
C PHE A 8 1.07 3.07 -1.38
N GLN A 9 0.70 1.83 -1.72
CA GLN A 9 0.21 1.47 -3.04
C GLN A 9 -1.18 0.87 -2.90
N VAL A 10 -2.16 1.47 -3.56
CA VAL A 10 -3.53 0.93 -3.63
C VAL A 10 -3.66 0.04 -4.87
N THR A 11 -4.20 -1.16 -4.72
CA THR A 11 -4.40 -2.11 -5.82
C THR A 11 -5.68 -2.93 -5.67
N GLU A 12 -6.28 -3.33 -6.79
CA GLU A 12 -7.42 -4.25 -6.85
C GLU A 12 -6.99 -5.69 -7.18
N THR A 13 -5.73 -5.89 -7.57
CA THR A 13 -5.21 -7.17 -8.03
C THR A 13 -4.12 -7.71 -7.09
N ILE A 14 -4.05 -9.03 -6.99
CA ILE A 14 -3.06 -9.80 -6.21
C ILE A 14 -2.04 -10.42 -7.17
N ALA A 15 -1.75 -9.74 -8.28
CA ALA A 15 -0.81 -10.21 -9.29
C ALA A 15 0.64 -9.85 -8.90
N ALA A 16 1.52 -10.84 -8.80
CA ALA A 16 2.89 -10.64 -8.33
C ALA A 16 3.72 -9.68 -9.21
N ASP A 17 3.44 -9.61 -10.52
CA ASP A 17 4.13 -8.69 -11.42
C ASP A 17 3.79 -7.22 -11.15
N LYS A 18 2.56 -6.93 -10.72
CA LYS A 18 2.17 -5.57 -10.29
C LYS A 18 2.89 -5.16 -9.02
N TYR A 19 2.93 -6.06 -8.02
CA TYR A 19 3.66 -5.81 -6.78
C TYR A 19 5.13 -5.51 -7.06
N PHE A 20 5.79 -6.33 -7.89
CA PHE A 20 7.21 -6.15 -8.18
C PHE A 20 7.46 -4.85 -8.96
N LEU A 21 6.57 -4.51 -9.89
CA LEU A 21 6.63 -3.25 -10.64
C LEU A 21 6.47 -2.03 -9.72
N ASP A 22 5.55 -2.08 -8.75
CA ASP A 22 5.37 -0.98 -7.78
C ASP A 22 6.54 -0.86 -6.81
N ILE A 23 7.14 -2.00 -6.40
CA ILE A 23 8.39 -2.02 -5.62
C ILE A 23 9.55 -1.40 -6.42
N ASP A 24 9.65 -1.70 -7.71
CA ASP A 24 10.70 -1.14 -8.58
C ASP A 24 10.53 0.38 -8.77
N LYS A 25 9.30 0.91 -8.85
CA LYS A 25 9.03 2.35 -8.92
C LYS A 25 9.58 3.12 -7.71
N VAL A 26 9.57 2.50 -6.54
CA VAL A 26 10.11 3.08 -5.30
C VAL A 26 11.54 2.61 -5.02
N GLN A 27 12.30 2.19 -6.03
CA GLN A 27 13.69 1.75 -5.88
C GLN A 27 13.90 0.67 -4.80
N LYS A 28 12.91 -0.21 -4.62
CA LYS A 28 12.92 -1.30 -3.63
C LYS A 28 12.94 -0.81 -2.18
N TYR A 29 12.45 0.41 -1.92
CA TYR A 29 12.10 0.84 -0.57
C TYR A 29 10.88 0.08 -0.05
N PRO A 30 10.76 -0.11 1.28
CA PRO A 30 9.60 -0.75 1.88
C PRO A 30 8.30 -0.05 1.49
N ILE A 31 7.31 -0.82 1.08
CA ILE A 31 6.02 -0.32 0.60
C ILE A 31 4.87 -1.06 1.28
N THR A 32 3.85 -0.32 1.68
CA THR A 32 2.60 -0.85 2.24
C THR A 32 1.56 -0.96 1.15
N PHE A 33 0.98 -2.14 0.96
CA PHE A 33 -0.06 -2.37 -0.04
C PHE A 33 -1.45 -2.31 0.59
N VAL A 34 -2.33 -1.46 0.04
CA VAL A 34 -3.75 -1.44 0.37
C VAL A 34 -4.50 -2.17 -0.75
N VAL A 35 -4.99 -3.36 -0.46
CA VAL A 35 -5.59 -4.27 -1.43
C VAL A 35 -7.10 -4.23 -1.28
N LYS A 36 -7.81 -3.85 -2.35
CA LYS A 36 -9.27 -3.73 -2.36
C LYS A 36 -9.95 -5.11 -2.43
N THR A 37 -9.81 -5.89 -1.37
CA THR A 37 -10.34 -7.24 -1.22
C THR A 37 -10.75 -7.51 0.22
N GLU A 38 -11.62 -8.49 0.43
CA GLU A 38 -12.01 -9.01 1.76
C GLU A 38 -11.14 -10.20 2.21
N GLN A 39 -10.29 -10.72 1.32
CA GLN A 39 -9.33 -11.77 1.64
C GLN A 39 -8.39 -11.36 2.77
N THR A 40 -7.94 -12.32 3.58
CA THR A 40 -7.03 -12.00 4.69
C THR A 40 -5.67 -11.55 4.18
N CYS A 41 -4.93 -10.80 5.00
CA CYS A 41 -3.59 -10.33 4.62
C CYS A 41 -2.63 -11.49 4.35
N GLU A 42 -2.78 -12.60 5.08
CA GLU A 42 -2.01 -13.84 4.89
C GLU A 42 -2.30 -14.45 3.51
N GLU A 43 -3.58 -14.62 3.14
CA GLU A 43 -3.97 -15.17 1.84
C GLU A 43 -3.41 -14.33 0.67
N ILE A 44 -3.40 -13.01 0.82
CA ILE A 44 -2.85 -12.10 -0.19
C ILE A 44 -1.35 -12.36 -0.35
N LEU A 45 -0.60 -12.37 0.76
CA LEU A 45 0.84 -12.57 0.75
C LEU A 45 1.23 -13.96 0.21
N GLU A 46 0.51 -15.01 0.60
CA GLU A 46 0.71 -16.37 0.09
C GLU A 46 0.51 -16.42 -1.42
N LYS A 47 -0.61 -15.87 -1.93
CA LYS A 47 -0.89 -15.82 -3.36
C LYS A 47 0.18 -15.07 -4.15
N VAL A 48 0.66 -13.92 -3.64
CA VAL A 48 1.74 -13.16 -4.30
C VAL A 48 3.04 -13.97 -4.29
N ALA A 49 3.38 -14.59 -3.17
CA ALA A 49 4.60 -15.39 -3.06
C ALA A 49 4.59 -16.63 -3.96
N GLU A 50 3.48 -17.34 -4.04
CA GLU A 50 3.31 -18.51 -4.93
C GLU A 50 3.43 -18.12 -6.40
N GLN A 51 2.70 -17.09 -6.82
CA GLN A 51 2.78 -16.57 -8.20
C GLN A 51 4.20 -16.13 -8.54
N ALA A 52 4.90 -15.45 -7.62
CA ALA A 52 6.27 -15.02 -7.82
C ALA A 52 7.24 -16.21 -7.97
N LYS A 53 7.11 -17.24 -7.13
CA LYS A 53 7.95 -18.45 -7.20
C LYS A 53 7.75 -19.22 -8.52
N ILE A 54 6.52 -19.26 -9.03
CA ILE A 54 6.21 -19.91 -10.31
C ILE A 54 6.79 -19.10 -11.48
N ARG A 55 6.68 -17.77 -11.43
CA ARG A 55 7.02 -16.89 -12.56
C ARG A 55 8.51 -16.55 -12.63
N TYR A 56 9.20 -16.45 -11.50
CA TYR A 56 10.59 -16.04 -11.43
C TYR A 56 11.50 -17.20 -11.00
N LYS A 57 12.46 -17.57 -11.86
CA LYS A 57 13.37 -18.71 -11.62
C LYS A 57 14.39 -18.47 -10.51
N ILE A 58 14.66 -17.21 -10.16
CA ILE A 58 15.70 -16.84 -9.19
C ILE A 58 15.06 -16.57 -7.83
N ARG A 59 15.15 -17.55 -6.93
CA ARG A 59 14.55 -17.51 -5.59
C ARG A 59 15.01 -16.31 -4.75
N ALA A 60 16.30 -16.00 -4.76
CA ALA A 60 16.86 -14.87 -4.00
C ALA A 60 16.29 -13.51 -4.44
N ILE A 61 15.88 -13.38 -5.71
CA ILE A 61 15.23 -12.16 -6.19
C ILE A 61 13.81 -12.10 -5.61
N VAL A 62 13.04 -13.19 -5.73
CA VAL A 62 11.67 -13.26 -5.18
C VAL A 62 11.64 -12.90 -3.70
N GLU A 63 12.53 -13.49 -2.90
CA GLU A 63 12.63 -13.23 -1.47
C GLU A 63 12.88 -11.73 -1.20
N ARG A 64 13.81 -11.10 -1.91
CA ARG A 64 14.12 -9.68 -1.75
C ARG A 64 12.98 -8.73 -2.13
N TYR A 65 12.16 -9.08 -3.13
CA TYR A 65 10.96 -8.31 -3.45
C TYR A 65 9.87 -8.51 -2.37
N LEU A 66 9.67 -9.73 -1.89
CA LEU A 66 8.71 -9.99 -0.81
C LEU A 66 9.12 -9.30 0.50
N GLU A 67 10.41 -9.20 0.81
CA GLU A 67 10.95 -8.42 1.93
C GLU A 67 10.69 -6.90 1.81
N SER A 68 10.45 -6.40 0.58
CA SER A 68 10.11 -5.00 0.36
C SER A 68 8.63 -4.72 0.65
N VAL A 69 7.80 -5.74 0.84
CA VAL A 69 6.42 -5.58 1.31
C VAL A 69 6.46 -5.33 2.82
N GLU A 70 6.22 -4.07 3.22
CA GLU A 70 6.23 -3.68 4.63
C GLU A 70 4.98 -4.13 5.37
N GLU A 71 3.82 -3.96 4.74
CA GLU A 71 2.51 -4.27 5.32
C GLU A 71 1.49 -4.49 4.18
N VAL A 72 0.49 -5.32 4.44
CA VAL A 72 -0.70 -5.47 3.59
C VAL A 72 -1.92 -5.10 4.41
N ILE A 73 -2.78 -4.25 3.84
CA ILE A 73 -4.04 -3.80 4.43
C ILE A 73 -5.16 -4.18 3.47
N ASN A 74 -6.10 -5.01 3.91
CA ASN A 74 -7.29 -5.35 3.15
C ASN A 74 -8.47 -4.41 3.51
N ILE A 75 -9.63 -4.57 2.89
CA ILE A 75 -10.81 -3.73 3.16
C ILE A 75 -11.26 -3.84 4.63
N PRO A 76 -11.44 -5.04 5.22
CA PRO A 76 -11.84 -5.16 6.62
C PRO A 76 -10.90 -4.43 7.59
N GLU A 77 -9.58 -4.56 7.41
CA GLU A 77 -8.58 -3.91 8.25
C GLU A 77 -8.59 -2.38 8.04
N LEU A 78 -8.76 -1.92 6.80
CA LEU A 78 -8.88 -0.50 6.50
C LEU A 78 -10.10 0.12 7.21
N ILE A 79 -11.26 -0.55 7.16
CA ILE A 79 -12.48 -0.11 7.84
C ILE A 79 -12.26 -0.07 9.36
N ASN A 80 -11.70 -1.12 9.95
CA ASN A 80 -11.40 -1.17 11.39
C ASN A 80 -10.50 0.01 11.82
N ARG A 81 -9.43 0.29 11.06
CA ARG A 81 -8.56 1.45 11.32
C ARG A 81 -9.33 2.76 11.22
N PHE A 82 -10.19 2.90 10.23
CA PHE A 82 -10.99 4.10 10.05
C PHE A 82 -12.00 4.30 11.19
N GLU A 83 -12.70 3.25 11.61
CA GLU A 83 -13.62 3.29 12.75
C GLU A 83 -12.92 3.73 14.04
N ARG A 84 -11.69 3.26 14.29
CA ARG A 84 -10.88 3.71 15.44
C ARG A 84 -10.55 5.20 15.38
N VAL A 85 -10.34 5.76 14.20
CA VAL A 85 -10.10 7.20 14.00
C VAL A 85 -11.39 7.99 14.26
N LEU A 86 -12.53 7.49 13.78
CA LEU A 86 -13.83 8.10 14.02
C LEU A 86 -14.20 8.09 15.52
N ALA A 87 -13.94 6.99 16.22
CA ALA A 87 -14.17 6.86 17.66
C ALA A 87 -13.33 7.86 18.49
N GLN A 88 -12.21 8.35 17.95
CA GLN A 88 -11.40 9.39 18.58
C GLN A 88 -11.87 10.81 18.24
N GLY A 89 -12.99 10.99 17.54
CA GLY A 89 -13.49 12.29 17.10
C GLY A 89 -12.64 12.94 16.01
N LYS A 90 -11.74 12.19 15.36
CA LYS A 90 -10.77 12.71 14.38
C LYS A 90 -11.28 12.69 12.93
N GLY A 91 -12.54 12.32 12.69
CA GLY A 91 -13.12 12.28 11.34
C GLY A 91 -13.02 13.62 10.60
N GLY A 92 -13.27 14.73 11.31
CA GLY A 92 -13.12 16.08 10.72
C GLY A 92 -11.69 16.38 10.26
N ALA A 93 -10.68 15.93 11.02
CA ALA A 93 -9.27 16.09 10.64
C ALA A 93 -8.91 15.26 9.40
N VAL A 94 -9.47 14.05 9.26
CA VAL A 94 -9.27 13.22 8.05
C VAL A 94 -9.83 13.91 6.81
N ILE A 95 -11.06 14.44 6.89
CA ILE A 95 -11.67 15.16 5.76
C ILE A 95 -10.88 16.43 5.42
N ALA A 96 -10.45 17.19 6.42
CA ALA A 96 -9.62 18.38 6.20
C ALA A 96 -8.31 18.02 5.49
N GLU A 97 -7.67 16.92 5.89
CA GLU A 97 -6.45 16.42 5.25
C GLU A 97 -6.72 15.99 3.80
N MET A 98 -7.82 15.28 3.53
CA MET A 98 -8.19 14.89 2.15
C MET A 98 -8.40 16.10 1.24
N VAL A 99 -9.06 17.15 1.74
CA VAL A 99 -9.26 18.40 0.99
C VAL A 99 -7.92 19.09 0.73
N LEU A 100 -7.04 19.16 1.73
CA LEU A 100 -5.71 19.74 1.58
C LEU A 100 -4.89 18.99 0.51
N GLN A 101 -4.81 17.66 0.62
CA GLN A 101 -4.06 16.82 -0.32
C GLN A 101 -4.61 16.93 -1.75
N SER A 102 -5.94 16.98 -1.91
CA SER A 102 -6.56 17.21 -3.23
C SER A 102 -6.17 18.57 -3.82
N ARG A 103 -6.16 19.65 -3.00
CA ARG A 103 -5.74 20.98 -3.48
C ARG A 103 -4.28 21.01 -3.90
N ILE A 104 -3.40 20.33 -3.17
CA ILE A 104 -1.98 20.18 -3.52
C ILE A 104 -1.83 19.39 -4.83
N GLU A 105 -2.53 18.26 -4.97
CA GLU A 105 -2.47 17.41 -6.17
C GLU A 105 -2.90 18.16 -7.44
N PHE A 106 -3.94 18.99 -7.34
CA PHE A 106 -4.43 19.81 -8.44
C PHE A 106 -3.73 21.18 -8.56
N ASN A 107 -2.69 21.43 -7.76
CA ASN A 107 -1.96 22.70 -7.71
C ASN A 107 -2.88 23.93 -7.60
N LEU A 108 -3.93 23.82 -6.77
CA LEU A 108 -4.94 24.87 -6.56
C LEU A 108 -4.49 25.95 -5.57
N GLU A 109 -3.25 25.88 -5.09
CA GLU A 109 -2.62 26.86 -4.21
C GLU A 109 -1.40 27.49 -4.87
N SER A 110 -1.61 28.29 -5.91
CA SER A 110 -0.68 29.36 -6.30
C SER A 110 -1.29 30.28 -7.35
N GLU A 111 -2.26 31.11 -6.99
CA GLU A 111 -2.35 32.47 -7.52
C GLU A 111 -2.62 33.43 -6.35
N PRO A 112 -1.81 34.51 -6.20
CA PRO A 112 -1.99 35.53 -5.17
C PRO A 112 -3.24 36.40 -5.38
#